data_AF-A0A536SCM9-F1
#
_entry.id   AF-A0A536SCM9-F1
#
_cell.length_a   1.000
_cell.length_b   1.000
_cell.length_c   1.000
_cell.angle_alpha   90.00
_cell.angle_beta   90.00
_cell.angle_gamma   90.00
#
_symmetry.space_group_name_H-M   'P 1'
#
loop_
_entity.id
_entity.type
_entity.pdbx_description
1 polymer ?
#
loop_
_entity_poly.entity_id
_entity_poly.type
_entity_poly.pdbx_seq_one_letter_code
_entity_poly.pdbx_strand_id
1 'polypeptide(L)'
;MTAPESSKEASAPRSRAFFPFLVLGIGIALSILLHFVIKDNVEGEAQLRFERQASDAKHVIEARIHSYANVMYGLRALFSASSVSRAEFHRYVAGLNLAHRYPGFWGINYAEWIPHEAK
;
A
#
# COMPACT_ATOMS: atom_id res chain seq x y z
N MET A 1 -61.01 63.46 -30.53
CA MET A 1 -59.70 64.12 -30.70
C MET A 1 -59.27 64.50 -29.29
N THR A 2 -58.43 63.77 -28.55
CA THR A 2 -57.31 62.84 -28.85
C THR A 2 -57.04 61.90 -27.66
N ALA A 3 -56.79 60.61 -27.98
CA ALA A 3 -55.94 59.56 -27.38
C ALA A 3 -55.95 59.20 -25.85
N PRO A 4 -55.95 57.89 -25.51
CA PRO A 4 -55.80 57.34 -24.15
C PRO A 4 -54.34 57.03 -23.75
N GLU A 5 -54.18 56.71 -22.46
CA GLU A 5 -53.08 56.07 -21.70
C GLU A 5 -51.71 55.79 -22.36
N SER A 6 -50.64 56.08 -21.59
CA SER A 6 -49.51 55.14 -21.49
C SER A 6 -48.81 55.29 -20.14
N SER A 7 -49.13 54.36 -19.26
CA SER A 7 -48.35 53.96 -18.09
C SER A 7 -46.89 53.77 -18.48
N LYS A 8 -45.98 54.56 -17.90
CA LYS A 8 -44.53 54.31 -17.96
C LYS A 8 -44.21 53.09 -17.08
N GLU A 9 -44.49 51.91 -17.61
CA GLU A 9 -43.97 50.66 -17.06
C GLU A 9 -42.44 50.65 -17.15
N ALA A 10 -41.86 50.53 -15.96
CA ALA A 10 -40.53 50.04 -15.64
C ALA A 10 -39.69 49.52 -16.82
N SER A 11 -38.83 50.38 -17.37
CA SER A 11 -37.59 49.90 -18.01
C SER A 11 -36.55 49.67 -16.92
N ALA A 12 -36.58 48.47 -16.34
CA ALA A 12 -35.46 47.97 -15.55
C ALA A 12 -34.22 47.86 -16.45
N PRO A 13 -33.04 48.35 -16.02
CA PRO A 13 -31.88 48.43 -16.88
C PRO A 13 -31.38 47.01 -17.18
N ARG A 14 -31.30 46.69 -18.48
CA ARG A 14 -30.77 45.45 -19.06
C ARG A 14 -29.32 45.15 -18.63
N SER A 15 -28.64 46.10 -17.97
CA SER A 15 -27.28 45.98 -17.41
C SER A 15 -27.20 45.17 -16.11
N ARG A 16 -28.30 45.00 -15.36
CA ARG A 16 -28.31 44.13 -14.16
C ARG A 16 -28.22 42.64 -14.49
N ALA A 17 -28.56 42.25 -15.72
CA ALA A 17 -28.51 40.86 -16.14
C ALA A 17 -27.08 40.37 -16.45
N PHE A 18 -26.13 41.27 -16.78
CA PHE A 18 -24.76 40.88 -17.11
C PHE A 18 -23.89 40.57 -15.89
N PHE A 19 -24.14 41.24 -14.76
CA PHE A 19 -23.40 41.04 -13.51
C PHE A 19 -23.45 39.58 -12.99
N PRO A 20 -24.62 38.90 -12.92
CA PRO A 20 -24.66 37.51 -12.49
C PRO A 20 -23.95 36.56 -13.45
N PHE A 21 -23.99 36.81 -14.78
CA PHE A 21 -23.24 35.98 -15.73
C PHE A 21 -21.73 36.18 -15.61
N LEU A 22 -21.26 37.38 -15.26
CA LEU A 22 -19.85 37.67 -15.04
C LEU A 22 -19.34 36.96 -13.78
N VAL A 23 -20.09 37.03 -12.68
CA VAL A 23 -19.79 36.30 -11.43
C VAL A 23 -19.81 34.78 -11.68
N LEU A 24 -20.78 34.28 -12.44
CA LEU A 24 -20.85 32.87 -12.84
C LEU A 24 -19.63 32.45 -13.66
N GLY A 25 -19.25 33.26 -14.66
CA GLY A 25 -18.07 33.00 -15.49
C GLY A 25 -16.79 32.95 -14.67
N ILE A 26 -16.60 33.89 -13.74
CA ILE A 26 -15.46 33.88 -12.81
C ILE A 26 -15.51 32.63 -11.93
N GLY A 27 -16.66 32.29 -11.35
CA GLY A 27 -16.80 31.11 -10.49
C GLY A 27 -16.48 29.80 -11.21
N ILE A 28 -16.93 29.66 -12.46
CA ILE A 28 -16.60 28.51 -13.32
C ILE A 28 -15.10 28.49 -13.63
N ALA A 29 -14.53 29.62 -14.05
CA ALA A 29 -13.11 29.71 -14.35
C ALA A 29 -12.23 29.36 -13.13
N LEU A 30 -12.59 29.86 -11.95
CA LEU A 30 -11.89 29.55 -10.70
C LEU A 30 -12.01 28.06 -10.36
N SER A 31 -13.21 27.48 -10.51
CA SER A 31 -13.45 26.06 -10.23
C SER A 31 -12.65 25.15 -11.16
N ILE A 32 -12.59 25.48 -12.46
CA ILE A 32 -11.80 24.76 -13.46
C ILE A 32 -10.30 24.85 -13.12
N LEU A 33 -9.82 26.05 -12.78
CA LEU A 33 -8.42 26.26 -12.41
C LEU A 33 -8.03 25.42 -11.18
N LEU A 34 -8.85 25.44 -10.12
CA LEU A 34 -8.63 24.62 -8.94
C LEU A 34 -8.66 23.13 -9.26
N HIS A 35 -9.58 22.69 -10.12
CA HIS A 35 -9.66 21.30 -10.54
C HIS A 35 -8.37 20.82 -11.20
N PHE A 36 -7.80 21.59 -12.13
CA PHE A 36 -6.53 21.24 -12.77
C PHE A 36 -5.36 21.18 -11.78
N VAL A 37 -5.28 22.13 -10.85
CA VAL A 37 -4.22 22.15 -9.82
C VAL A 37 -4.30 20.93 -8.89
N ILE A 38 -5.51 20.49 -8.53
CA ILE A 38 -5.71 19.38 -7.60
C ILE A 38 -5.59 18.03 -8.30
N LYS A 39 -6.05 17.91 -9.55
CA LYS A 39 -6.10 16.62 -10.26
C LYS A 39 -4.74 15.95 -10.41
N ASP A 40 -3.70 16.72 -10.75
CA ASP A 40 -2.35 16.16 -10.94
C ASP A 40 -1.74 15.68 -9.61
N ASN A 41 -2.15 16.28 -8.48
CA ASN A 41 -1.71 15.87 -7.15
C ASN A 41 -2.36 14.56 -6.70
N VAL A 42 -3.61 14.29 -7.07
CA VAL A 42 -4.33 13.09 -6.58
C VAL A 42 -3.73 11.80 -7.13
N GLU A 43 -3.44 11.74 -8.42
CA GLU A 43 -2.85 10.54 -9.04
C GLU A 43 -1.41 10.32 -8.56
N GLY A 44 -0.59 11.38 -8.54
CA GLY A 44 0.78 11.30 -8.05
C GLY A 44 0.85 10.89 -6.58
N GLU A 45 -0.02 11.43 -5.72
CA GLU A 45 -0.08 11.06 -4.31
C GLU A 45 -0.57 9.61 -4.12
N ALA A 46 -1.55 9.16 -4.91
CA ALA A 46 -2.01 7.78 -4.89
C ALA A 46 -0.89 6.80 -5.28
N GLN A 47 -0.17 7.09 -6.36
CA GLN A 47 0.97 6.28 -6.81
C GLN A 47 2.08 6.22 -5.74
N LEU A 48 2.47 7.36 -5.17
CA LEU A 48 3.49 7.41 -4.12
C LEU A 48 3.09 6.64 -2.87
N ARG A 49 1.80 6.66 -2.50
CA ARG A 49 1.29 5.86 -1.37
C ARG A 49 1.34 4.37 -1.70
N PHE A 50 0.92 3.98 -2.90
CA PHE A 50 0.97 2.59 -3.36
C PHE A 50 2.41 2.06 -3.37
N GLU A 51 3.35 2.79 -3.97
CA GLU A 51 4.75 2.39 -4.04
C GLU A 51 5.37 2.23 -2.65
N ARG A 52 5.08 3.14 -1.72
CA ARG A 52 5.53 3.01 -0.32
C ARG A 52 4.98 1.74 0.33
N GLN A 53 3.67 1.50 0.21
CA GLN A 53 3.04 0.29 0.78
C GLN A 53 3.59 -0.99 0.16
N ALA A 54 3.80 -1.01 -1.17
CA ALA A 54 4.36 -2.14 -1.88
C ALA A 54 5.82 -2.40 -1.45
N SER A 55 6.62 -1.34 -1.31
CA SER A 55 8.00 -1.43 -0.83
C SER A 55 8.08 -1.94 0.61
N ASP A 56 7.22 -1.44 1.50
CA ASP A 56 7.16 -1.89 2.89
C ASP A 56 6.79 -3.37 2.97
N ALA A 57 5.77 -3.79 2.20
CA ALA A 57 5.36 -5.18 2.14
C ALA A 57 6.49 -6.08 1.61
N LYS A 58 7.19 -5.66 0.56
CA LYS A 58 8.37 -6.35 0.03
C LYS A 58 9.44 -6.53 1.09
N HIS A 59 9.79 -5.45 1.81
CA HIS A 59 10.82 -5.51 2.85
C HIS A 59 10.44 -6.45 4.00
N VAL A 60 9.17 -6.45 4.41
CA VAL A 60 8.69 -7.40 5.44
C VAL A 60 8.82 -8.85 4.97
N ILE A 61 8.49 -9.13 3.70
CA ILE A 61 8.63 -10.47 3.13
C ILE A 61 10.10 -10.90 3.06
N GLU A 62 10.98 -10.06 2.53
CA GLU A 62 12.42 -10.32 2.45
C GLU A 62 13.02 -10.58 3.82
N ALA A 63 12.70 -9.74 4.81
CA ALA A 63 13.18 -9.90 6.18
C ALA A 63 12.74 -11.24 6.79
N ARG A 64 11.50 -11.68 6.54
CA ARG A 64 11.01 -12.99 7.00
C ARG A 64 11.74 -14.15 6.32
N ILE A 65 11.93 -14.09 5.01
CA ILE A 65 12.65 -15.13 4.25
C ILE A 65 14.09 -15.28 4.77
N HIS A 66 14.80 -14.16 4.95
CA HIS A 66 16.15 -14.18 5.51
C HIS A 66 16.19 -14.74 6.93
N SER A 67 15.22 -14.35 7.77
CA SER A 67 15.08 -14.89 9.12
C SER A 67 14.91 -16.42 9.11
N TYR A 68 14.10 -16.96 8.19
CA TYR A 68 13.91 -18.41 8.05
C TYR A 68 15.16 -19.11 7.51
N ALA A 69 15.86 -18.50 6.55
CA ALA A 69 17.13 -19.02 6.05
C ALA A 69 18.18 -19.09 7.16
N ASN A 70 18.25 -18.09 8.04
CA ASN A 70 19.17 -18.08 9.18
C ASN A 70 18.94 -19.24 10.14
N VAL A 71 17.69 -19.65 10.36
CA VAL A 71 17.40 -20.86 11.14
C VAL A 71 17.97 -22.09 10.45
N MET A 72 17.79 -22.23 9.14
CA MET A 72 18.36 -23.35 8.37
C MET A 72 19.89 -23.37 8.38
N TYR A 73 20.53 -22.21 8.30
CA TYR A 73 21.99 -22.11 8.46
C TYR A 73 22.45 -22.51 9.85
N GLY A 74 21.70 -22.13 10.90
CA GLY A 74 21.95 -22.57 12.28
C GLY A 74 21.84 -24.09 12.42
N LEU A 75 20.81 -24.71 11.83
CA LEU A 75 20.68 -26.16 11.78
C LEU A 75 21.86 -26.83 11.06
N ARG A 76 22.24 -26.32 9.89
CA ARG A 76 23.38 -26.84 9.13
C ARG A 76 24.66 -26.77 9.96
N ALA A 77 24.89 -25.64 10.63
CA ALA A 77 26.05 -25.47 11.51
C ALA A 77 26.07 -26.50 12.64
N LEU A 78 24.92 -26.75 13.27
CA LEU A 78 24.77 -27.75 14.34
C LEU A 78 25.17 -29.16 13.87
N PHE A 79 24.65 -29.61 12.72
CA PHE A 79 24.99 -30.93 12.16
C PHE A 79 26.41 -31.00 11.59
N SER A 80 27.02 -29.87 11.23
CA SER A 80 28.42 -29.83 10.76
C SER A 80 29.44 -29.92 11.90
N ALA A 81 29.07 -29.50 13.11
CA ALA A 81 29.98 -29.44 14.25
C ALA A 81 30.09 -30.78 14.99
N SER A 82 29.02 -31.57 15.02
CA SER A 82 28.96 -32.84 15.77
C SER A 82 27.89 -33.78 15.23
N SER A 83 28.01 -35.07 15.52
CA SER A 83 26.89 -36.00 15.37
C SER A 83 25.80 -35.65 16.40
N VAL A 84 24.58 -35.39 15.92
CA VAL A 84 23.45 -34.95 16.76
C VAL A 84 22.47 -36.10 16.87
N SER A 85 22.17 -36.52 18.10
CA SER A 85 21.11 -37.50 18.34
C SER A 85 19.72 -36.92 18.09
N ARG A 86 18.73 -37.78 17.82
CA ARG A 86 17.33 -37.37 17.65
C ARG A 86 16.79 -36.59 18.87
N ALA A 87 17.20 -36.94 20.08
CA ALA A 87 16.78 -36.26 21.30
C ALA A 87 17.40 -34.87 21.43
N GLU A 88 18.68 -34.71 21.08
CA GLU A 88 19.34 -33.40 21.05
C GLU A 88 18.72 -32.49 20.00
N PHE A 89 18.44 -33.02 18.81
CA PHE A 89 17.76 -32.29 17.76
C PHE A 89 16.37 -31.80 18.22
N HIS A 90 15.59 -32.68 18.86
CA HIS A 90 14.27 -32.29 19.37
C HIS A 90 14.35 -31.20 20.43
N ARG A 91 15.30 -31.29 21.37
CA ARG A 91 15.53 -30.24 22.38
C ARG A 91 15.94 -28.91 21.74
N TYR A 92 16.82 -28.94 20.73
CA TYR A 92 17.23 -27.76 20.00
C TYR A 92 16.05 -27.09 19.29
N VAL A 93 15.25 -27.86 18.54
CA VAL A 93 14.07 -27.35 17.81
C VAL A 93 13.00 -26.82 18.77
N ALA A 94 12.76 -27.49 19.91
CA ALA A 94 11.85 -26.99 20.94
C ALA A 94 12.32 -25.66 21.53
N GLY A 95 13.64 -25.51 21.73
CA GLY A 95 14.26 -24.26 22.22
C GLY A 95 14.18 -23.09 21.26
N LEU A 96 14.07 -23.33 19.94
CA LEU A 96 13.88 -22.27 18.95
C LEU A 96 12.51 -21.56 19.09
N ASN A 97 11.54 -22.19 19.76
CA ASN A 97 10.17 -21.68 19.93
C ASN A 97 9.57 -21.17 18.61
N LEU A 98 9.58 -22.05 17.60
CA LEU A 98 9.22 -21.71 16.22
C LEU A 98 7.82 -21.09 16.10
N ALA A 99 6.87 -21.60 16.88
CA ALA A 99 5.49 -21.11 16.87
C ALA A 99 5.38 -19.61 17.23
N HIS A 100 6.21 -19.14 18.15
CA HIS A 100 6.17 -17.74 18.60
C HIS A 100 7.16 -16.85 17.83
N ARG A 101 8.37 -17.35 17.57
CA ARG A 101 9.46 -16.53 17.00
C ARG A 101 9.48 -16.52 15.48
N TYR A 102 8.91 -17.53 14.84
CA TYR A 102 8.95 -17.71 13.39
C TYR A 102 7.59 -18.17 12.84
N PRO A 103 6.56 -17.31 12.91
CA PRO A 103 5.20 -17.63 12.47
C PRO A 103 5.16 -17.93 10.98
N GLY A 104 5.04 -19.21 10.63
CA GLY A 104 5.11 -19.71 9.25
C GLY A 104 5.85 -21.03 9.12
N PHE A 105 6.65 -21.42 10.12
CA PHE A 105 7.14 -22.80 10.22
C PHE A 105 6.05 -23.71 10.78
N TRP A 106 5.82 -24.82 10.09
CA TRP A 106 4.93 -25.89 10.54
C TRP A 106 5.73 -27.00 11.23
N GLY A 107 7.01 -27.12 10.88
CA GLY A 107 7.96 -28.05 11.48
C GLY A 107 9.31 -27.94 10.80
N ILE A 108 10.33 -28.53 11.44
CA ILE A 108 11.67 -28.68 10.87
C ILE A 108 12.06 -30.15 10.99
N ASN A 109 12.57 -30.71 9.89
CA ASN A 109 12.98 -32.11 9.81
C ASN A 109 14.40 -32.20 9.26
N TYR A 110 15.09 -33.28 9.61
CA TYR A 110 16.40 -33.64 9.09
C TYR A 110 16.29 -34.95 8.33
N ALA A 111 16.93 -35.02 7.16
CA ALA A 111 17.04 -36.23 6.36
C ALA A 111 18.51 -36.43 5.98
N GLU A 112 19.06 -37.57 6.39
CA GLU A 112 20.41 -37.97 6.03
C GLU A 112 20.41 -38.57 4.62
N TRP A 113 21.42 -38.24 3.82
CA TRP A 113 21.60 -38.85 2.51
C TRP A 113 22.30 -40.20 2.68
N ILE A 114 21.64 -41.28 2.27
CA ILE A 114 22.18 -42.64 2.31
C ILE A 114 22.44 -43.09 0.86
N PRO A 115 23.70 -43.33 0.46
CA PRO A 115 24.01 -43.85 -0.87
C PRO A 115 23.44 -45.26 -1.06
N HIS A 116 23.01 -45.56 -2.29
CA HIS A 116 22.36 -46.84 -2.65
C HIS A 116 23.25 -48.07 -2.39
N GLU A 117 24.57 -47.89 -2.40
CA GLU A 117 25.58 -48.94 -2.23
C GLU A 117 25.71 -49.42 -0.78
N ALA A 118 25.16 -48.67 0.19
CA ALA A 118 25.23 -48.96 1.61
C ALA A 118 24.03 -49.77 2.14
N LYS A 119 23.21 -50.34 1.24
CA LYS A 119 22.01 -51.13 1.56
C LYS A 119 22.27 -52.61 1.32
#